data_AF-A0A7S3EWZ1-F1
#
_entry.id   AF-A0A7S3EWZ1-F1
#
_cell.length_a   1.000
_cell.length_b   1.000
_cell.length_c   1.000
_cell.angle_alpha   90.00
_cell.angle_beta   90.00
_cell.angle_gamma   90.00
#
_symmetry.space_group_name_H-M   'P 1'
#
loop_
_entity.id
_entity.type
_entity.pdbx_description
1 polymer ?
#
loop_
_entity_poly.entity_id
_entity_poly.type
_entity_poly.pdbx_seq_one_letter_code
_entity_poly.pdbx_strand_id
1 'polypeptide(L)'
;FAACWGQKPIAEYLVEHGADINGRDLGPLSGRELEETGVEVNNTILHLCVLHQRVKMYQFLTKRYKANQFVTNDAGDTPLLLAASINSKPMVLTILDNMKQTLWVFGPVRCVRYPLVEIEGDGDWAT
;
A
#
# COMPACT_ATOMS: atom_id res chain seq x y z
N PHE A 1 6.47 -3.44 11.90
CA PHE A 1 7.68 -2.59 12.09
C PHE A 1 8.88 -2.91 11.19
N ALA A 2 9.24 -4.16 10.86
CA ALA A 2 10.43 -4.45 10.02
C ALA A 2 10.43 -3.77 8.63
N ALA A 3 9.25 -3.60 8.04
CA ALA A 3 9.08 -2.95 6.74
C ALA A 3 9.40 -1.43 6.76
N CYS A 4 9.18 -0.74 7.88
CA CYS A 4 9.47 0.70 8.05
C CYS A 4 10.97 0.99 7.92
N TRP A 5 11.80 0.08 8.43
CA TRP A 5 13.26 0.17 8.40
C TRP A 5 13.86 -0.36 7.08
N GLY A 6 13.03 -0.88 6.16
CA GLY A 6 13.51 -1.44 4.89
C GLY A 6 14.34 -2.71 5.06
N GLN A 7 14.22 -3.39 6.21
CA GLN A 7 14.97 -4.60 6.51
C GLN A 7 14.33 -5.81 5.84
N LYS A 8 14.67 -5.99 4.56
CA LYS A 8 14.24 -7.13 3.73
C LYS A 8 14.42 -8.50 4.40
N PRO A 9 15.59 -8.87 4.95
CA PRO A 9 15.78 -10.22 5.48
C PRO A 9 14.90 -10.50 6.71
N ILE A 10 14.66 -9.49 7.57
CA ILE A 10 13.79 -9.65 8.73
C ILE A 10 12.34 -9.79 8.30
N ALA A 11 11.89 -8.96 7.35
CA ALA A 11 10.54 -9.05 6.85
C ALA A 11 10.28 -10.38 6.10
N GLU A 12 11.27 -10.88 5.36
CA GLU A 12 11.22 -12.20 4.72
C GLU A 12 11.08 -13.30 5.78
N TYR A 13 11.94 -13.29 6.80
CA TYR A 13 11.88 -14.25 7.89
C TYR A 13 10.53 -14.23 8.60
N LEU A 14 9.98 -13.06 8.89
CA LEU A 14 8.66 -12.94 9.55
C LEU A 14 7.53 -13.55 8.70
N VAL A 15 7.52 -13.27 7.39
CA VAL A 15 6.49 -13.81 6.49
C VAL A 15 6.63 -15.32 6.33
N GLU A 16 7.86 -15.84 6.25
CA GLU A 16 8.12 -17.29 6.23
C GLU A 16 7.63 -18.00 7.50
N HIS A 17 7.65 -17.32 8.64
CA HIS A 17 7.17 -17.84 9.92
C HIS A 17 5.68 -17.57 10.17
N GLY A 18 4.92 -17.20 9.13
CA GLY A 18 3.47 -17.08 9.21
C GLY A 18 2.96 -15.69 9.61
N ALA A 19 3.77 -14.64 9.48
CA ALA A 19 3.25 -13.28 9.61
C ALA A 19 2.24 -12.97 8.50
N ASP A 20 1.05 -12.52 8.89
CA ASP A 20 0.02 -12.10 7.94
C ASP A 20 0.44 -10.80 7.24
N ILE A 21 0.61 -10.87 5.91
CA ILE A 21 1.02 -9.76 5.06
C ILE A 21 -0.11 -8.74 4.90
N ASN A 22 -1.36 -9.20 4.94
CA ASN A 22 -2.53 -8.34 4.83
C ASN A 22 -3.11 -8.00 6.21
N GLY A 23 -2.41 -8.39 7.28
CA GLY A 23 -2.75 -8.01 8.64
C GLY A 23 -2.78 -6.49 8.73
N ARG A 24 -3.96 -5.96 9.09
CA ARG A 24 -4.10 -4.59 9.53
C ARG A 24 -3.44 -4.48 10.89
N ASP A 25 -2.69 -3.40 11.12
CA ASP A 25 -2.15 -3.13 12.44
C ASP A 25 -3.32 -2.92 13.40
N LEU A 26 -3.63 -3.94 14.21
CA LEU A 26 -4.57 -3.82 15.32
C LEU A 26 -3.82 -3.08 16.41
N GLY A 27 -3.97 -1.76 16.49
CA GLY A 27 -3.56 -1.04 17.68
C GLY A 27 -4.64 -1.13 18.76
N PRO A 28 -4.38 -1.80 19.90
CA PRO A 28 -5.02 -1.43 21.15
C PRO A 28 -3.96 -0.87 22.11
N LEU A 29 -3.65 0.41 21.97
CA LEU A 29 -3.13 1.28 23.03
C LEU A 29 -3.88 2.61 22.81
N SER A 30 -5.02 2.90 23.42
CA SER A 30 -5.30 2.89 24.87
C SER A 30 -4.13 3.47 25.66
N GLY A 31 -3.68 4.65 25.27
CA GLY A 31 -2.75 5.47 26.05
C GLY A 31 -2.94 6.92 25.66
N ARG A 32 -3.18 7.77 26.67
CA ARG A 32 -3.48 9.22 26.66
C ARG A 32 -2.50 10.13 25.87
N GLU A 33 -1.66 9.61 24.98
CA GLU A 33 -0.55 10.35 24.36
C GLU A 33 -0.76 10.68 22.87
N LEU A 34 -1.93 10.42 22.29
CA LEU A 34 -2.20 10.61 20.84
C LEU A 34 -3.29 11.65 20.52
N GLU A 35 -3.43 12.71 21.33
CA GLU A 35 -4.31 13.85 20.96
C GLU A 35 -3.66 14.87 20.00
N GLU A 36 -2.34 14.79 19.74
CA GLU A 36 -1.66 15.82 18.92
C GLU A 36 -1.46 15.43 17.43
N THR A 37 -1.68 14.17 17.05
CA THR A 37 -1.56 13.70 15.66
C THR A 37 -2.68 12.72 15.33
N GLY A 38 -3.89 13.23 15.11
CA GLY A 38 -5.12 12.46 14.89
C GLY A 38 -5.13 11.62 13.61
N VAL A 39 -4.36 10.53 13.58
CA VAL A 39 -4.39 9.53 12.50
C VAL A 39 -4.40 8.14 13.14
N GLU A 40 -5.55 7.79 13.73
CA GLU A 40 -5.87 6.40 14.04
C GLU A 40 -6.19 5.70 12.72
N VAL A 41 -5.24 4.93 12.20
CA VAL A 41 -5.42 4.21 10.94
C VAL A 41 -4.89 2.82 11.12
N ASN A 42 -5.80 1.83 11.06
CA ASN A 42 -5.49 0.42 10.85
C ASN A 42 -4.77 0.24 9.50
N ASN A 43 -3.50 0.61 9.49
CA ASN A 43 -2.65 0.60 8.32
C ASN A 43 -2.20 -0.83 8.04
N THR A 44 -2.21 -1.22 6.78
CA THR A 44 -1.58 -2.47 6.34
C THR A 44 -0.06 -2.26 6.23
N ILE A 45 0.71 -3.34 6.18
CA ILE A 45 2.16 -3.27 5.94
C ILE A 45 2.53 -2.46 4.69
N LEU A 46 1.65 -2.46 3.68
CA LEU A 46 1.81 -1.67 2.46
C LEU A 46 1.63 -0.17 2.70
N HIS A 47 0.63 0.25 3.49
CA HIS A 47 0.47 1.65 3.90
C HIS A 47 1.69 2.16 4.67
N LEU A 48 2.23 1.35 5.60
CA LEU A 48 3.45 1.69 6.33
C LEU A 48 4.67 1.83 5.40
N CYS A 49 4.79 0.97 4.39
CA CYS A 49 5.84 1.10 3.37
C CYS A 49 5.71 2.41 2.58
N VAL A 50 4.48 2.82 2.29
CA VAL A 50 4.16 4.06 1.57
C VAL A 50 4.47 5.29 2.43
N LEU A 51 4.04 5.30 3.69
CA LEU A 51 4.34 6.34 4.68
C LEU A 51 5.84 6.60 4.80
N HIS A 52 6.65 5.54 4.90
CA HIS A 52 8.09 5.65 5.00
C HIS A 52 8.82 5.71 3.64
N GLN A 53 8.08 5.83 2.53
CA GLN A 53 8.60 5.92 1.16
C GLN A 53 9.58 4.78 0.79
N ARG A 54 9.34 3.57 1.30
CA ARG A 54 10.19 2.39 1.09
C ARG A 54 9.81 1.64 -0.18
N VAL A 55 10.08 2.25 -1.34
CA VAL A 55 9.73 1.71 -2.68
C VAL A 55 10.25 0.28 -2.89
N LYS A 56 11.52 0.04 -2.53
CA LYS A 56 12.17 -1.28 -2.69
C LYS A 56 11.52 -2.37 -1.83
N MET A 57 10.98 -1.99 -0.67
CA MET A 57 10.31 -2.91 0.25
C MET A 57 8.90 -3.20 -0.25
N TYR A 58 8.19 -2.17 -0.70
CA TYR A 58 6.88 -2.31 -1.34
C TYR A 58 6.93 -3.27 -2.52
N GLN A 59 7.87 -3.07 -3.46
CA GLN A 59 8.06 -3.96 -4.62
C GLN A 59 8.38 -5.40 -4.21
N PHE A 60 9.12 -5.60 -3.12
CA PHE A 60 9.46 -6.93 -2.63
C PHE A 60 8.22 -7.65 -2.11
N LEU A 61 7.40 -6.97 -1.31
CA LEU A 61 6.16 -7.52 -0.74
C LEU A 61 5.12 -7.83 -1.83
N THR A 62 4.92 -6.94 -2.80
CA THR A 62 3.95 -7.16 -3.89
C THR A 62 4.39 -8.27 -4.84
N LYS A 63 5.67 -8.30 -5.24
CA LYS A 63 6.17 -9.31 -6.20
C LYS A 63 6.27 -10.70 -5.59
N ARG A 64 6.81 -10.81 -4.37
CA ARG A 64 7.14 -12.11 -3.76
C ARG A 64 5.97 -12.72 -3.01
N TYR A 65 5.20 -11.88 -2.32
CA TYR A 65 4.15 -12.32 -1.41
C TYR A 65 2.74 -11.98 -1.87
N LYS A 66 2.60 -11.36 -3.06
CA LYS A 66 1.30 -10.94 -3.63
C LYS A 66 0.46 -10.15 -2.63
N ALA A 67 1.12 -9.29 -1.86
CA ALA A 67 0.47 -8.42 -0.88
C ALA A 67 -0.69 -7.66 -1.53
N ASN A 68 -1.86 -7.65 -0.89
CA ASN A 68 -3.05 -7.06 -1.49
C ASN A 68 -2.94 -5.54 -1.44
N GLN A 69 -2.76 -4.94 -2.62
CA GLN A 69 -2.59 -3.50 -2.80
C GLN A 69 -3.90 -2.71 -2.78
N PHE A 70 -5.06 -3.38 -2.72
CA PHE A 70 -6.40 -2.76 -2.70
C PHE A 70 -7.01 -2.66 -1.30
N VAL A 71 -6.28 -3.08 -0.26
CA VAL A 71 -6.78 -3.00 1.11
C VAL A 71 -6.84 -1.55 1.54
N THR A 72 -7.99 -1.10 2.01
CA THR A 72 -8.16 0.24 2.61
C THR A 72 -7.80 0.22 4.10
N ASN A 73 -7.30 1.35 4.59
CA ASN A 73 -7.19 1.63 6.02
C ASN A 73 -8.56 2.09 6.58
N ASP A 74 -8.64 2.42 7.88
CA ASP A 74 -9.90 2.91 8.48
C ASP A 74 -10.37 4.25 7.90
N ALA A 75 -9.46 5.05 7.35
CA ALA A 75 -9.78 6.28 6.65
C ALA A 75 -10.32 6.05 5.22
N GLY A 76 -10.40 4.79 4.77
CA GLY A 76 -10.81 4.45 3.41
C GLY A 76 -9.69 4.58 2.37
N ASP A 77 -8.48 4.97 2.76
CA ASP A 77 -7.36 5.16 1.84
C ASP A 77 -6.74 3.82 1.43
N THR A 78 -6.60 3.62 0.13
CA THR A 78 -5.71 2.60 -0.43
C THR A 78 -4.25 3.07 -0.30
N PRO A 79 -3.26 2.15 -0.39
CA PRO A 79 -1.85 2.51 -0.43
C PRO A 79 -1.51 3.50 -1.55
N LEU A 80 -2.27 3.54 -2.66
CA LEU A 80 -2.10 4.53 -3.72
C LEU A 80 -2.59 5.91 -3.32
N LEU A 81 -3.80 6.00 -2.74
CA LEU A 81 -4.37 7.26 -2.25
C LEU A 81 -3.46 7.87 -1.19
N LEU A 82 -2.94 7.04 -0.29
CA LEU A 82 -1.94 7.47 0.69
C LEU A 82 -0.63 7.92 0.05
N ALA A 83 -0.15 7.24 -1.01
CA ALA A 83 1.05 7.68 -1.72
C ALA A 83 0.84 9.02 -2.43
N ALA A 84 -0.38 9.26 -2.92
CA ALA A 84 -0.79 10.52 -3.53
C ALA A 84 -0.87 11.65 -2.48
N SER A 85 -1.42 11.39 -1.29
CA SER A 85 -1.51 12.38 -0.21
C SER A 85 -0.14 12.78 0.34
N ILE A 86 0.82 11.83 0.39
CA ILE A 86 2.22 12.09 0.76
C ILE A 86 2.99 12.83 -0.36
N ASN A 87 2.39 13.00 -1.54
CA ASN A 87 3.00 13.61 -2.72
C ASN A 87 4.28 12.88 -3.19
N SER A 88 4.32 11.56 -3.01
CA SER A 88 5.49 10.75 -3.41
C SER A 88 5.32 10.17 -4.81
N LYS A 89 5.66 10.97 -5.83
CA LYS A 89 5.69 10.56 -7.24
C LYS A 89 6.36 9.18 -7.48
N PRO A 90 7.57 8.89 -6.96
CA PRO A 90 8.22 7.61 -7.24
C PRO A 90 7.45 6.42 -6.66
N MET A 91 6.77 6.61 -5.52
CA MET A 91 5.94 5.58 -4.92
C MET A 91 4.67 5.36 -5.77
N VAL A 92 3.94 6.43 -6.09
CA VAL A 92 2.72 6.38 -6.92
C VAL A 92 2.99 5.68 -8.24
N LEU A 93 4.05 6.06 -8.95
CA LEU A 93 4.42 5.43 -10.22
C LEU A 93 4.75 3.94 -10.05
N THR A 94 5.44 3.56 -8.97
CA THR A 94 5.77 2.16 -8.69
C THR A 94 4.52 1.33 -8.39
N ILE A 95 3.58 1.89 -7.64
CA ILE A 95 2.31 1.23 -7.33
C ILE A 95 1.51 1.04 -8.62
N LEU A 96 1.33 2.10 -9.41
CA LEU A 96 0.66 2.03 -10.71
C LEU A 96 1.30 1.02 -11.67
N ASP A 97 2.63 0.95 -11.69
CA ASP A 97 3.36 0.00 -12.52
C ASP A 97 3.13 -1.47 -12.11
N ASN A 98 2.94 -1.72 -10.81
CA ASN A 98 2.58 -3.05 -10.29
C ASN A 98 1.09 -3.38 -10.51
N MET A 99 0.22 -2.37 -10.50
CA MET A 99 -1.24 -2.53 -10.66
C MET A 99 -1.65 -2.73 -12.12
N LYS A 100 -0.87 -2.21 -13.07
CA LYS A 100 -1.25 -2.19 -14.48
C LYS A 100 -1.35 -3.60 -15.06
N GLN A 101 -2.37 -3.82 -15.88
CA GLN A 101 -2.54 -5.05 -16.66
C GLN A 101 -2.31 -4.75 -18.14
N THR A 102 -1.38 -5.46 -18.76
CA THR A 102 -1.16 -5.32 -20.22
C THR A 102 -2.19 -6.21 -20.93
N LEU A 103 -3.09 -5.59 -21.69
CA LEU A 103 -4.15 -6.30 -22.42
C LEU A 103 -3.61 -6.93 -23.71
N TRP A 104 -2.90 -6.12 -24.50
CA TRP A 104 -2.26 -6.58 -25.72
C TRP A 104 -1.08 -5.68 -26.10
N VAL A 105 -0.17 -6.24 -26.89
CA VAL A 105 0.98 -5.55 -27.47
C VAL A 105 0.99 -5.81 -28.96
N PHE A 106 1.10 -4.76 -29.76
CA PHE A 106 1.22 -4.82 -31.21
C PHE A 106 2.40 -3.98 -31.66
N GLY A 107 3.54 -4.63 -31.92
CA GLY A 107 4.80 -3.95 -32.26
C GLY A 107 5.20 -2.95 -31.17
N PRO A 108 5.35 -1.64 -31.47
CA PRO A 108 5.68 -0.62 -30.48
C PRO A 108 4.48 -0.16 -29.63
N VAL A 109 3.24 -0.52 -29.99
CA VAL A 109 2.03 -0.07 -29.30
C VAL A 109 1.66 -1.08 -28.21
N ARG A 110 1.41 -0.58 -27.00
CA ARG A 110 0.90 -1.37 -25.87
C ARG A 110 -0.43 -0.81 -25.39
N CYS A 111 -1.41 -1.68 -25.18
CA CYS A 111 -2.64 -1.35 -24.50
C CYS A 111 -2.57 -1.85 -23.06
N VAL A 112 -2.72 -0.93 -22.11
CA VAL A 112 -2.59 -1.19 -20.68
C VAL A 112 -3.85 -0.70 -19.99
N ARG A 113 -4.38 -1.51 -19.09
CA ARG A 113 -5.51 -1.19 -18.23
C ARG A 113 -4.99 -0.91 -16.82
N TYR A 114 -5.42 0.21 -16.25
CA TYR A 114 -5.21 0.52 -14.83
C TYR A 114 -6.51 0.24 -14.06
N PRO A 115 -6.44 -0.26 -12.82
CA PRO A 115 -7.62 -0.40 -11.98
C PRO A 115 -8.18 0.99 -11.66
N LEU A 116 -9.38 1.28 -12.18
CA LEU A 116 -10.06 2.57 -12.04
C LEU A 116 -10.57 2.82 -10.63
N VAL A 117 -10.82 1.75 -9.86
CA VAL A 117 -11.32 1.78 -8.47
C VAL A 117 -10.48 2.67 -7.55
N GLU A 118 -9.18 2.84 -7.83
CA GLU A 118 -8.32 3.66 -6.98
C GLU A 118 -8.18 5.12 -7.45
N ILE A 119 -8.64 5.44 -8.66
CA ILE A 119 -8.50 6.76 -9.29
C ILE A 119 -9.85 7.50 -9.25
N GLU A 120 -10.92 6.74 -9.41
CA GLU A 120 -12.29 7.13 -9.12
C GLU A 120 -12.48 6.92 -7.62
N GLY A 121 -11.89 7.81 -6.80
CA GLY A 121 -12.13 7.79 -5.35
C GLY A 121 -13.64 7.67 -5.12
N ASP A 122 -14.05 6.68 -4.32
CA ASP A 122 -15.42 6.18 -4.23
C ASP A 122 -16.37 7.35 -3.92
N GLY A 123 -16.89 7.92 -5.00
CA GLY A 123 -17.74 9.09 -4.96
C GLY A 123 -19.14 8.62 -4.65
N ASP A 124 -19.38 8.24 -3.39
CA ASP A 124 -20.72 8.16 -2.84
C ASP A 124 -21.28 9.59 -2.74
N TRP A 125 -21.64 10.18 -3.88
CA TRP A 125 -22.59 11.29 -3.94
C TRP A 125 -24.04 10.77 -3.94
N ALA A 126 -24.24 9.47 -3.74
CA ALA A 126 -25.52 8.79 -3.83
C ALA A 126 -25.89 8.04 -2.54
N THR A 127 -25.96 8.73 -1.41
CA THR A 127 -26.96 8.49 -0.33
C THR A 127 -27.24 9.76 0.44
#